data_AF-A0A6P1TRH0-F1
#
_entry.id   AF-A0A6P1TRH0-F1
#
_cell.length_a   1.000
_cell.length_b   1.000
_cell.length_c   1.000
_cell.angle_alpha   90.00
_cell.angle_beta   90.00
_cell.angle_gamma   90.00
#
_symmetry.space_group_name_H-M   'P 1'
#
loop_
_entity.id
_entity.type
_entity.pdbx_description
1 polymer ?
#
loop_
_entity_poly.entity_id
_entity_poly.type
_entity_poly.pdbx_seq_one_letter_code
_entity_poly.pdbx_strand_id
1 'polypeptide(L)'
;MDLLQLQKRVYQNKIEKGFNVTDIFQEFCYTYGELSEACEAYLKKKDDLGEELADVAIYLLGLSELLGINLEQEIMNKMEKNEKRQYVKKMVSLQK
;
A
#
# COMPACT_ATOMS: atom_id res chain seq x y z
N MET A 1 -17.45 1.37 -2.66
CA MET A 1 -16.62 2.12 -1.70
C MET A 1 -15.82 3.11 -2.50
N ASP A 2 -15.82 4.38 -2.12
CA ASP A 2 -14.99 5.42 -2.74
C ASP A 2 -13.64 5.42 -2.00
N LEU A 3 -12.55 5.12 -2.71
CA LEU A 3 -11.23 4.95 -2.09
C LEU A 3 -10.67 6.30 -1.61
N LEU A 4 -10.95 7.38 -2.33
CA LEU A 4 -10.56 8.73 -1.91
C LEU A 4 -11.28 9.16 -0.63
N GLN A 5 -12.56 8.81 -0.47
CA GLN A 5 -13.27 9.04 0.78
C GLN A 5 -12.69 8.21 1.93
N LEU A 6 -12.33 6.94 1.68
CA LEU A 6 -11.67 6.10 2.68
C LEU A 6 -10.30 6.68 3.07
N GLN A 7 -9.51 7.13 2.10
CA GLN A 7 -8.22 7.78 2.31
C GLN A 7 -8.34 8.97 3.28
N LYS A 8 -9.29 9.87 3.02
CA LYS A 8 -9.57 11.01 3.90
C LYS A 8 -10.02 10.57 5.30
N ARG A 9 -10.86 9.53 5.39
CA ARG A 9 -11.33 8.98 6.66
C ARG A 9 -10.19 8.40 7.49
N VAL A 10 -9.26 7.67 6.87
CA VAL A 10 -8.08 7.11 7.54
C VAL A 10 -7.23 8.23 8.14
N TYR A 11 -6.94 9.27 7.36
CA TYR A 11 -6.18 10.42 7.83
C TYR A 11 -6.88 11.16 8.97
N GLN A 12 -8.19 11.42 8.83
CA GLN A 12 -8.97 12.07 9.88
C GLN A 12 -8.95 11.27 11.19
N ASN A 13 -9.05 9.94 11.12
CA ASN A 13 -8.93 9.08 12.30
C ASN A 13 -7.53 9.17 12.93
N LYS A 14 -6.45 9.28 12.13
CA LYS A 14 -5.10 9.51 12.68
C LYS A 14 -5.03 10.82 13.49
N ILE A 15 -5.59 11.91 12.96
CA ILE A 15 -5.67 13.19 13.69
C ILE A 15 -6.43 13.02 15.01
N GLU A 16 -7.62 12.43 14.95
CA GLU A 16 -8.49 12.26 16.12
C GLU A 16 -7.87 11.40 17.23
N LYS A 17 -7.02 10.45 16.86
CA LYS A 17 -6.29 9.58 17.80
C LYS A 17 -4.94 10.15 18.25
N GLY A 18 -4.54 11.31 17.73
CA GLY A 18 -3.25 11.92 18.04
C GLY A 18 -2.06 11.11 17.53
N PHE A 19 -2.24 10.36 16.43
CA PHE A 19 -1.15 9.64 15.77
C PHE A 19 -0.26 10.59 14.98
N ASN A 20 0.92 10.10 14.59
CA ASN A 20 1.83 10.83 13.73
C ASN A 20 1.15 11.20 12.40
N VAL A 21 1.24 12.48 12.06
CA VAL A 21 0.75 13.06 10.79
C VAL A 21 1.74 14.09 10.23
N THR A 22 2.97 14.11 10.75
CA THR A 22 3.98 15.13 10.41
C THR A 22 5.30 14.52 9.98
N ASP A 23 5.71 13.41 10.59
CA ASP A 23 6.93 12.71 10.21
C ASP A 23 6.63 11.69 9.10
N ILE A 24 6.91 12.08 7.86
CA ILE A 24 6.69 11.23 6.68
C ILE A 24 7.60 10.00 6.68
N PHE A 25 8.85 10.12 7.16
CA PHE A 25 9.76 8.98 7.19
C PHE A 25 9.24 7.90 8.14
N GLN A 26 8.73 8.33 9.29
CA GLN A 26 8.11 7.42 10.25
C GLN A 26 6.86 6.72 9.66
N GLU A 27 6.04 7.40 8.86
CA GLU A 27 4.90 6.75 8.18
C GLU A 27 5.32 5.70 7.15
N PHE A 28 6.42 5.92 6.44
CA PHE A 28 7.02 4.88 5.59
C PHE A 28 7.48 3.67 6.43
N CYS A 29 8.10 3.91 7.59
CA CYS A 29 8.50 2.84 8.50
C CYS A 29 7.30 2.04 9.02
N TYR A 30 6.20 2.70 9.40
CA TYR A 30 4.99 2.00 9.82
C TYR A 30 4.40 1.16 8.69
N THR A 31 4.25 1.73 7.49
CA THR A 31 3.77 0.99 6.31
C THR A 31 4.62 -0.24 6.01
N TYR A 32 5.95 -0.13 6.16
CA TYR A 32 6.86 -1.26 6.02
C TYR A 32 6.69 -2.32 7.13
N GLY A 33 6.43 -1.88 8.37
CA GLY A 33 6.09 -2.74 9.51
C GLY A 33 4.89 -3.63 9.23
N GLU A 34 3.77 -3.05 8.82
CA GLU A 34 2.54 -3.80 8.49
C GLU A 34 2.80 -4.83 7.38
N LEU A 35 3.62 -4.48 6.38
CA LEU A 35 3.97 -5.41 5.31
C LEU A 35 4.80 -6.59 5.82
N SER A 36 5.66 -6.34 6.81
CA SER A 36 6.43 -7.38 7.49
C SER A 36 5.50 -8.30 8.30
N GLU A 37 4.49 -7.76 8.97
CA GLU A 37 3.51 -8.53 9.75
C GLU A 37 2.63 -9.39 8.84
N ALA A 38 2.15 -8.83 7.71
CA ALA A 38 1.44 -9.59 6.68
C ALA A 38 2.30 -10.74 6.09
N CYS A 39 3.59 -10.49 5.86
CA CYS A 39 4.53 -11.52 5.40
C CYS A 39 4.69 -12.63 6.46
N GLU A 40 4.83 -12.26 7.73
CA GLU A 40 4.89 -13.21 8.83
C GLU A 40 3.61 -14.06 8.93
N ALA A 41 2.44 -13.42 8.89
CA ALA A 41 1.15 -14.09 8.96
C ALA A 41 1.00 -15.14 7.86
N TYR A 42 1.40 -14.80 6.62
CA TYR A 42 1.43 -15.75 5.51
C TYR A 42 2.38 -16.92 5.75
N LEU A 43 3.64 -16.65 6.16
CA LEU A 43 4.65 -17.69 6.38
C LEU A 43 4.26 -18.65 7.51
N LYS A 44 3.65 -18.11 8.57
CA LYS A 44 3.23 -18.89 9.74
C LYS A 44 1.82 -19.47 9.59
N LYS A 45 1.12 -19.20 8.48
CA LYS A 45 -0.28 -19.60 8.22
C LYS A 45 -1.22 -19.19 9.37
N LYS A 46 -1.06 -17.96 9.86
CA LYS A 46 -1.98 -17.40 10.84
C LYS A 46 -3.33 -17.09 10.17
N ASP A 47 -4.38 -17.07 10.97
CA ASP A 47 -5.74 -16.75 10.50
C ASP A 47 -5.98 -15.23 10.31
N ASP A 48 -5.03 -14.40 10.75
CA ASP A 48 -5.07 -12.93 10.73
C ASP A 48 -4.51 -12.29 9.44
N LEU A 49 -4.03 -13.06 8.46
CA LEU A 49 -3.43 -12.52 7.23
C LEU A 49 -4.31 -11.48 6.52
N GLY A 50 -5.62 -11.66 6.55
CA GLY A 50 -6.55 -10.70 5.95
C GLY A 50 -6.57 -9.34 6.66
N GLU A 51 -6.40 -9.33 7.98
CA GLU A 51 -6.32 -8.12 8.82
C GLU A 51 -5.00 -7.40 8.56
N GLU A 52 -3.89 -8.12 8.57
CA GLU A 52 -2.55 -7.57 8.29
C GLU A 52 -2.45 -6.93 6.89
N LEU A 53 -3.05 -7.55 5.87
CA LEU A 53 -3.14 -6.95 4.53
C LEU A 53 -4.01 -5.68 4.51
N ALA A 54 -5.03 -5.61 5.36
CA ALA A 54 -5.85 -4.42 5.50
C ALA A 54 -5.04 -3.29 6.17
N ASP A 55 -4.21 -3.60 7.17
CA ASP A 55 -3.36 -2.62 7.83
C ASP A 55 -2.33 -2.01 6.88
N VAL A 56 -1.69 -2.82 6.03
CA VAL A 56 -0.83 -2.32 4.94
C VAL A 56 -1.58 -1.31 4.07
N ALA A 57 -2.81 -1.64 3.66
CA ALA A 57 -3.62 -0.77 2.81
C ALA A 57 -4.02 0.52 3.55
N ILE A 58 -4.40 0.43 4.82
CA ILE A 58 -4.79 1.57 5.66
C ILE A 58 -3.61 2.53 5.85
N TYR A 59 -2.42 2.03 6.20
CA TYR A 59 -1.24 2.88 6.32
C TYR A 59 -0.84 3.52 4.99
N LEU A 60 -0.90 2.78 3.88
CA LEU A 60 -0.63 3.34 2.55
C LEU A 60 -1.63 4.45 2.17
N LEU A 61 -2.91 4.29 2.51
CA LEU A 61 -3.93 5.32 2.31
C LEU A 61 -3.63 6.56 3.16
N GLY A 62 -3.34 6.39 4.45
CA GLY A 62 -2.97 7.50 5.34
C GLY A 62 -1.73 8.26 4.85
N LEU A 63 -0.69 7.53 4.44
CA LEU A 63 0.53 8.09 3.84
C LEU A 63 0.24 8.84 2.53
N SER A 64 -0.66 8.31 1.69
CA SER A 64 -1.05 8.97 0.44
C SER A 64 -1.76 10.31 0.68
N GLU A 65 -2.66 10.37 1.68
CA GLU A 65 -3.31 11.64 2.06
C GLU A 65 -2.29 12.65 2.57
N LEU A 66 -1.35 12.22 3.43
CA LEU A 66 -0.27 13.07 3.95
C LEU A 66 0.61 13.66 2.86
N LEU A 67 0.84 12.91 1.79
CA LEU A 67 1.61 13.35 0.62
C LEU A 67 0.79 14.15 -0.39
N GLY A 68 -0.52 14.31 -0.19
CA GLY A 68 -1.42 14.98 -1.12
C GLY A 68 -1.66 14.19 -2.42
N ILE A 69 -1.48 12.86 -2.38
CA ILE A 69 -1.63 11.96 -3.53
C ILE A 69 -3.03 11.37 -3.51
N ASN A 70 -3.77 11.50 -4.61
CA ASN A 70 -4.99 10.71 -4.82
C ASN A 70 -4.61 9.29 -5.24
N LEU A 71 -4.57 8.36 -4.28
CA LEU A 71 -4.13 7.00 -4.54
C LEU A 71 -5.04 6.25 -5.52
N GLU A 72 -6.35 6.50 -5.48
CA GLU A 72 -7.32 5.90 -6.41
C GLU A 72 -6.97 6.24 -7.86
N GLN A 73 -6.72 7.53 -8.14
CA GLN A 73 -6.35 7.98 -9.47
C GLN A 73 -5.01 7.38 -9.92
N GLU A 74 -4.01 7.31 -9.03
CA GLU A 74 -2.71 6.70 -9.35
C GLU A 74 -2.82 5.20 -9.64
N ILE A 75 -3.66 4.47 -8.90
CA ILE A 75 -3.96 3.06 -9.16
C ILE A 75 -4.61 2.91 -10.54
N MET A 76 -5.64 3.70 -10.85
CA MET A 76 -6.32 3.66 -12.15
C MET A 76 -5.35 3.94 -13.31
N ASN A 77 -4.56 5.02 -13.19
CA ASN A 77 -3.53 5.39 -14.17
C ASN A 77 -2.51 4.26 -14.37
N LYS A 78 -2.11 3.60 -13.28
CA LYS A 78 -1.12 2.51 -13.32
C LYS A 78 -1.70 1.25 -13.95
N MET A 79 -2.95 0.92 -13.65
CA MET A 79 -3.66 -0.21 -14.24
C MET A 79 -3.74 -0.07 -15.77
N GLU A 80 -4.18 1.08 -16.28
CA GLU A 80 -4.22 1.31 -17.72
C GLU A 80 -2.85 1.16 -18.39
N LYS A 81 -1.79 1.68 -17.74
CA LYS A 81 -0.41 1.54 -18.24
C LYS A 81 0.05 0.07 -18.24
N ASN A 82 -0.35 -0.71 -17.24
CA ASN A 82 0.02 -2.12 -17.12
C ASN A 82 -0.73 -2.99 -18.13
N GLU A 83 -2.01 -2.74 -18.37
CA GLU A 83 -2.82 -3.47 -19.35
C GLU A 83 -2.31 -3.29 -20.79
N LYS A 84 -1.84 -2.07 -21.12
CA LYS A 84 -1.27 -1.75 -22.43
C LYS A 84 0.18 -2.24 -22.60
N ARG A 85 0.80 -2.79 -21.55
CA ARG A 85 2.22 -3.16 -21.56
C ARG A 85 2.44 -4.45 -22.35
N GLN A 86 3.22 -4.36 -23.42
CA GLN A 86 3.72 -5.55 -24.13
C GLN A 86 5.04 -6.02 -23.52
N TYR A 87 5.05 -7.25 -23.01
CA TYR A 87 6.24 -7.87 -22.44
C TYR A 87 7.03 -8.58 -23.54
N VAL A 88 8.18 -8.03 -23.91
CA VAL A 88 9.12 -8.74 -24.77
C VAL A 88 9.92 -9.72 -23.92
N LYS A 89 9.69 -11.01 -24.11
CA LYS A 89 10.47 -12.07 -23.46
C LYS A 89 11.89 -12.00 -24.02
N LYS A 90 12.85 -11.44 -23.28
CA LYS A 90 14.26 -11.60 -23.62
C LYS A 90 14.58 -13.09 -23.46
N MET A 91 14.76 -13.80 -24.57
CA MET A 91 15.35 -15.14 -24.54
C MET A 91 16.77 -14.98 -24.02
N VAL A 92 16.99 -15.32 -22.75
CA VAL A 92 18.33 -15.54 -22.24
C VAL A 92 18.74 -16.91 -22.75
N SER A 93 19.54 -16.93 -23.81
CA SER A 93 20.21 -18.15 -24.26
C SER A 93 21.13 -18.62 -23.13
N LEU A 94 20.72 -19.67 -22.43
CA LEU A 94 21.61 -20.42 -21.55
C LEU A 94 22.72 -21.01 -22.42
N GLN A 95 23.92 -20.40 -22.38
CA GLN A 95 25.12 -21.06 -22.86
C GLN A 95 25.34 -22.28 -21.96
N LYS A 96 25.23 -23.46 -22.56
CA LYS A 96 25.60 -24.75 -21.97
C LYS A 96 27.11 -24.90 -21.92
#